data_AF-A0A350EVB8-F1
#
_entry.id   AF-A0A350EVB8-F1
#
_cell.length_a   1.000
_cell.length_b   1.000
_cell.length_c   1.000
_cell.angle_alpha   90.00
_cell.angle_beta   90.00
_cell.angle_gamma   90.00
#
_symmetry.space_group_name_H-M   'P 1'
#
loop_
_entity.id
_entity.type
_entity.pdbx_description
1 polymer ?
#
loop_
_entity_poly.entity_id
_entity_poly.type
_entity_poly.pdbx_seq_one_letter_code
_entity_poly.pdbx_strand_id
1 'polypeptide(L)'
;RLRNANGDLTITLDGDDGDGDGEIRLRNANGDVAITLDADYGGTGRIIADVLEINGADLSERFNISTPEAQLEAGMVVCIDPEKPGSLLLSTRAYDRTAAGIISGAGGVRPGLLMRQQGTLADGQHAVALTGRVYCNVDATVAPIEPGDLITTSDTPGHGMKVTDHASALGAIIGKAMTGLDEGRGQILVLVSLQ
;
A
#
# COMPACT_ATOMS: atom_id res chain seq x y z
N ARG A 1 35.56 -2.63 -9.73
CA ARG A 1 35.77 -3.30 -8.42
C ARG A 1 36.31 -2.28 -7.42
N LEU A 2 35.64 -2.09 -6.27
CA LEU A 2 36.04 -1.15 -5.22
C LEU A 2 36.35 -1.91 -3.94
N ARG A 3 37.37 -1.45 -3.22
CA ARG A 3 37.87 -2.07 -1.98
C ARG A 3 37.74 -1.11 -0.80
N ASN A 4 37.61 -1.64 0.41
CA ASN A 4 37.67 -0.84 1.65
C ASN A 4 39.12 -0.45 2.01
N ALA A 5 39.29 0.25 3.13
CA ALA A 5 40.61 0.68 3.63
C ALA A 5 41.57 -0.47 4.01
N ASN A 6 41.04 -1.66 4.28
CA ASN A 6 41.81 -2.86 4.60
C ASN A 6 42.22 -3.66 3.34
N GLY A 7 41.73 -3.28 2.16
CA GLY A 7 41.98 -3.97 0.90
C GLY A 7 40.95 -5.04 0.55
N ASP A 8 39.90 -5.24 1.34
CA ASP A 8 38.85 -6.23 1.05
C ASP A 8 37.97 -5.74 -0.10
N LEU A 9 37.56 -6.66 -0.99
CA LEU A 9 36.63 -6.36 -2.07
C LEU A 9 35.22 -6.17 -1.50
N THR A 10 34.66 -4.97 -1.61
CA THR A 10 33.33 -4.64 -1.06
C THR A 10 32.27 -4.37 -2.12
N ILE A 11 32.67 -3.88 -3.29
CA ILE A 11 31.74 -3.58 -4.39
C ILE A 11 32.29 -4.14 -5.71
N THR A 12 31.48 -4.92 -6.39
CA THR A 12 31.68 -5.27 -7.81
C THR A 12 30.68 -4.48 -8.64
N LEU A 13 31.18 -3.83 -9.69
CA LEU A 13 30.40 -3.28 -10.79
C LEU A 13 30.88 -4.06 -11.99
N ASP A 14 30.02 -4.89 -12.57
CA ASP A 14 30.31 -5.70 -13.75
C ASP A 14 29.35 -5.29 -14.88
N GLY A 15 29.90 -5.08 -16.07
CA GLY A 15 29.13 -4.65 -17.23
C GLY A 15 28.78 -5.78 -18.19
N ASP A 16 29.32 -6.96 -17.92
CA ASP A 16 29.07 -8.23 -18.62
C ASP A 16 29.31 -9.33 -17.59
N ASP A 17 28.26 -9.73 -16.88
CA ASP A 17 28.35 -10.67 -15.77
C ASP A 17 28.66 -12.12 -16.22
N GLY A 18 28.67 -12.35 -17.54
CA GLY A 18 28.90 -13.63 -18.18
C GLY A 18 27.81 -14.05 -19.16
N ASP A 19 26.66 -13.39 -19.15
CA ASP A 19 25.57 -13.61 -20.12
C ASP A 19 25.24 -12.37 -21.00
N GLY A 20 26.04 -11.31 -20.90
CA GLY A 20 25.86 -10.05 -21.62
C GLY A 20 25.06 -8.98 -20.87
N ASP A 21 24.69 -9.24 -19.61
CA ASP A 21 24.01 -8.28 -18.74
C ASP A 21 24.96 -7.56 -17.76
N GLY A 22 24.43 -6.61 -17.00
CA GLY A 22 25.21 -5.83 -16.03
C GLY A 22 24.75 -6.09 -14.59
N GLU A 23 25.71 -6.20 -13.67
CA GLU A 23 25.44 -6.55 -12.29
C GLU A 23 26.23 -5.68 -11.29
N ILE A 24 25.60 -5.36 -10.16
CA ILE A 24 26.23 -4.74 -8.99
C ILE A 24 26.10 -5.67 -7.79
N ARG A 25 27.24 -6.05 -7.20
CA ARG A 25 27.28 -6.86 -5.97
C ARG A 25 27.89 -6.05 -4.82
N LEU A 26 27.17 -5.99 -3.69
CA LEU A 26 27.65 -5.42 -2.43
C LEU A 26 27.96 -6.55 -1.46
N ARG A 27 29.17 -6.56 -0.89
CA ARG A 27 29.62 -7.59 0.05
C ARG A 27 29.59 -7.09 1.49
N ASN A 28 29.23 -7.98 2.42
CA ASN A 28 29.34 -7.73 3.85
C ASN A 28 30.81 -7.83 4.31
N ALA A 29 31.05 -7.61 5.60
CA ALA A 29 32.39 -7.66 6.20
C ALA A 29 33.06 -9.05 6.15
N ASN A 30 32.28 -10.13 5.96
CA ASN A 30 32.81 -11.49 5.81
C ASN A 30 33.20 -11.81 4.35
N GLY A 31 32.86 -10.93 3.40
CA GLY A 31 33.09 -11.14 1.97
C GLY A 31 31.93 -11.80 1.23
N ASP A 32 30.84 -12.14 1.91
CA ASP A 32 29.63 -12.69 1.29
C ASP A 32 28.88 -11.59 0.52
N VAL A 33 28.27 -11.93 -0.62
CA VAL A 33 27.40 -11.01 -1.35
C VAL A 33 26.09 -10.87 -0.56
N ALA A 34 25.82 -9.67 -0.04
CA ALA A 34 24.64 -9.38 0.76
C ALA A 34 23.53 -8.70 -0.05
N ILE A 35 23.89 -7.95 -1.09
CA ILE A 35 22.94 -7.31 -2.00
C ILE A 35 23.43 -7.47 -3.43
N THR A 36 22.53 -7.88 -4.32
CA THR A 36 22.75 -7.93 -5.77
C THR A 36 21.72 -7.05 -6.48
N LEU A 37 22.18 -6.21 -7.41
CA LEU A 37 21.36 -5.58 -8.43
C LEU A 37 21.74 -6.23 -9.77
N ASP A 38 20.81 -6.96 -10.35
CA ASP A 38 21.00 -7.79 -11.54
C ASP A 38 20.07 -7.25 -12.64
N ALA A 39 20.58 -7.05 -13.84
CA ALA A 39 19.82 -6.45 -14.94
C ALA A 39 18.96 -7.47 -15.69
N ASP A 40 19.34 -8.73 -15.71
CA ASP A 40 18.68 -9.80 -16.45
C ASP A 40 18.56 -11.14 -15.69
N TYR A 41 18.06 -11.09 -14.45
CA TYR A 41 17.74 -12.31 -13.69
C TYR A 41 16.54 -13.05 -14.30
N GLY A 42 16.82 -13.92 -15.28
CA GLY A 42 15.82 -14.72 -15.97
C GLY A 42 14.87 -13.90 -16.85
N GLY A 43 15.35 -12.86 -17.53
CA GLY A 43 14.55 -11.98 -18.39
C GLY A 43 14.05 -10.72 -17.69
N THR A 44 14.42 -10.45 -16.44
CA THR A 44 13.88 -9.33 -15.65
C THR A 44 14.89 -8.86 -14.61
N GLY A 45 15.08 -7.53 -14.52
CA GLY A 45 15.93 -6.95 -13.50
C GLY A 45 15.45 -7.25 -12.08
N ARG A 46 16.40 -7.53 -11.16
CA ARG A 46 16.11 -7.98 -9.80
C ARG A 46 17.03 -7.33 -8.77
N ILE A 47 16.45 -6.97 -7.64
CA ILE A 47 17.18 -6.65 -6.40
C ILE A 47 17.07 -7.85 -5.47
N ILE A 48 18.20 -8.42 -5.08
CA ILE A 48 18.27 -9.57 -4.17
C ILE A 48 18.94 -9.10 -2.89
N ALA A 49 18.24 -9.24 -1.76
CA ALA A 49 18.73 -8.92 -0.43
C ALA A 49 17.94 -9.74 0.61
N ASP A 50 18.53 -9.98 1.78
CA ASP A 50 17.85 -10.69 2.88
C ASP A 50 16.72 -9.84 3.50
N VAL A 51 16.96 -8.52 3.65
CA VAL A 51 16.04 -7.58 4.30
C VAL A 51 16.05 -6.25 3.55
N LEU A 52 14.86 -5.68 3.35
CA LEU A 52 14.68 -4.33 2.84
C LEU A 52 14.00 -3.45 3.91
N GLU A 53 14.71 -2.43 4.39
CA GLU A 53 14.11 -1.40 5.25
C GLU A 53 13.57 -0.25 4.39
N ILE A 54 12.28 0.05 4.55
CA ILE A 54 11.57 1.03 3.74
C ILE A 54 11.02 2.15 4.63
N ASN A 55 11.32 3.40 4.26
CA ASN A 55 10.88 4.60 4.97
C ASN A 55 9.51 5.11 4.50
N GLY A 56 8.50 4.23 4.55
CA GLY A 56 7.08 4.55 4.34
C GLY A 56 6.19 3.58 5.11
N ALA A 57 4.88 3.86 5.17
CA ALA A 57 4.02 3.23 6.18
C ALA A 57 3.06 2.15 5.67
N ASP A 58 2.86 2.06 4.37
CA ASP A 58 1.95 1.10 3.74
C ASP A 58 2.55 0.41 2.51
N LEU A 59 1.89 -0.67 2.11
CA LEU A 59 2.03 -1.28 0.80
C LEU A 59 0.80 -0.89 -0.02
N SER A 60 1.05 -0.15 -1.09
CA SER A 60 0.03 0.39 -1.98
C SER A 60 0.17 -0.14 -3.39
N GLU A 61 -0.95 -0.33 -4.06
CA GLU A 61 -1.03 -0.57 -5.51
C GLU A 61 -1.63 0.63 -6.23
N ARG A 62 -1.27 0.81 -7.50
CA ARG A 62 -1.83 1.88 -8.33
C ARG A 62 -3.11 1.41 -9.02
N PHE A 63 -4.20 2.13 -8.77
CA PHE A 63 -5.49 1.89 -9.42
C PHE A 63 -5.96 3.09 -10.22
N ASN A 64 -6.75 2.82 -11.26
CA ASN A 64 -7.66 3.79 -11.82
C ASN A 64 -8.93 3.84 -10.96
N ILE A 65 -9.41 5.04 -10.67
CA ILE A 65 -10.64 5.24 -9.91
C ILE A 65 -11.66 5.91 -10.84
N SER A 66 -12.82 5.27 -11.02
CA SER A 66 -13.89 5.73 -11.92
C SER A 66 -14.56 7.02 -11.46
N THR A 67 -14.50 7.32 -10.17
CA THR A 67 -15.05 8.56 -9.59
C THR A 67 -14.26 9.78 -10.08
N PRO A 68 -14.91 10.92 -10.40
CA PRO A 68 -14.21 12.11 -10.87
C PRO A 68 -13.13 12.61 -9.91
N GLU A 69 -11.97 12.99 -10.46
CA GLU A 69 -10.78 13.45 -9.71
C GLU A 69 -11.10 14.52 -8.64
N ALA A 70 -11.99 15.46 -8.97
CA ALA A 70 -12.38 16.55 -8.08
C ALA A 70 -13.09 16.09 -6.78
N GLN A 71 -13.42 14.80 -6.66
CA GLN A 71 -14.05 14.19 -5.50
C GLN A 71 -13.12 13.24 -4.75
N LEU A 72 -11.89 13.04 -5.24
CA LEU A 72 -10.94 12.09 -4.67
C LEU A 72 -9.94 12.81 -3.78
N GLU A 73 -9.80 12.33 -2.55
CA GLU A 73 -8.84 12.83 -1.58
C GLU A 73 -8.16 11.67 -0.87
N ALA A 74 -6.92 11.89 -0.42
CA ALA A 74 -6.23 10.91 0.40
C ALA A 74 -7.02 10.65 1.70
N GLY A 75 -7.01 9.39 2.13
CA GLY A 75 -7.77 8.90 3.26
C GLY A 75 -9.18 8.43 2.92
N MET A 76 -9.66 8.66 1.69
CA MET A 76 -10.95 8.14 1.27
C MET A 76 -10.92 6.62 1.05
N VAL A 77 -12.00 5.95 1.46
CA VAL A 77 -12.24 4.54 1.23
C VAL A 77 -12.76 4.32 -0.20
N VAL A 78 -12.24 3.29 -0.86
CA VAL A 78 -12.63 2.91 -2.22
C VAL A 78 -13.07 1.45 -2.27
N CYS A 79 -13.95 1.17 -3.23
CA CYS A 79 -14.53 -0.14 -3.51
C CYS A 79 -14.18 -0.59 -4.93
N ILE A 80 -14.17 -1.89 -5.20
CA ILE A 80 -14.05 -2.45 -6.55
C ILE A 80 -15.24 -1.98 -7.39
N ASP A 81 -14.97 -1.49 -8.59
CA ASP A 81 -15.97 -1.11 -9.57
C ASP A 81 -16.48 -2.37 -10.30
N PRO A 82 -17.74 -2.81 -10.09
CA PRO A 82 -18.26 -4.02 -10.73
C PRO A 82 -18.46 -3.84 -12.25
N GLU A 83 -18.54 -2.60 -12.74
CA GLU A 83 -18.78 -2.29 -14.15
C GLU A 83 -17.47 -2.13 -14.94
N LYS A 84 -16.33 -1.95 -14.25
CA LYS A 84 -15.02 -1.74 -14.89
C LYS A 84 -13.93 -2.60 -14.25
N PRO A 85 -13.59 -3.76 -14.87
CA PRO A 85 -12.58 -4.68 -14.36
C PRO A 85 -11.25 -3.99 -14.04
N GLY A 86 -10.71 -4.27 -12.84
CA GLY A 86 -9.44 -3.71 -12.36
C GLY A 86 -9.51 -2.25 -11.91
N SER A 87 -10.67 -1.59 -12.02
CA SER A 87 -10.86 -0.21 -11.53
C SER A 87 -11.56 -0.21 -10.17
N LEU A 88 -11.39 0.90 -9.46
CA LEU A 88 -12.09 1.16 -8.21
C LEU A 88 -13.07 2.33 -8.37
N LEU A 89 -13.90 2.56 -7.37
CA LEU A 89 -14.76 3.73 -7.24
C LEU A 89 -14.82 4.15 -5.76
N LEU A 90 -15.21 5.39 -5.51
CA LEU A 90 -15.40 5.89 -4.16
C LEU A 90 -16.50 5.10 -3.44
N SER A 91 -16.26 4.66 -2.20
CA SER A 91 -17.30 3.95 -1.43
C SER A 91 -18.49 4.87 -1.16
N THR A 92 -19.72 4.37 -1.27
CA THR A 92 -20.94 5.20 -1.07
C THR A 92 -22.03 4.53 -0.23
N ARG A 93 -21.79 3.30 0.25
CA ARG A 93 -22.74 2.54 1.04
C ARG A 93 -22.07 1.85 2.22
N ALA A 94 -22.78 1.75 3.33
CA ALA A 94 -22.35 0.99 4.48
C ALA A 94 -22.22 -0.51 4.16
N TYR A 95 -21.25 -1.18 4.81
CA TYR A 95 -21.01 -2.63 4.69
C TYR A 95 -20.85 -3.13 3.24
N ASP A 96 -20.12 -2.38 2.42
CA ASP A 96 -19.85 -2.77 1.05
C ASP A 96 -18.83 -3.91 0.99
N ARG A 97 -19.25 -5.06 0.49
CA ARG A 97 -18.38 -6.25 0.35
C ARG A 97 -17.35 -6.12 -0.76
N THR A 98 -17.41 -5.04 -1.54
CA THR A 98 -16.39 -4.72 -2.54
C THR A 98 -15.37 -3.72 -2.02
N ALA A 99 -15.34 -3.39 -0.72
CA ALA A 99 -14.31 -2.56 -0.12
C ALA A 99 -12.90 -3.06 -0.49
N ALA A 100 -12.08 -2.17 -1.03
CA ALA A 100 -10.81 -2.52 -1.66
C ALA A 100 -9.60 -1.89 -0.99
N GLY A 101 -9.78 -0.81 -0.22
CA GLY A 101 -8.67 -0.15 0.47
C GLY A 101 -8.93 1.34 0.69
N ILE A 102 -7.86 2.06 0.98
CA ILE A 102 -7.88 3.49 1.30
C ILE A 102 -6.89 4.22 0.40
N ILE A 103 -7.27 5.36 -0.18
CA ILE A 103 -6.36 6.20 -0.95
C ILE A 103 -5.23 6.68 -0.03
N SER A 104 -3.98 6.30 -0.29
CA SER A 104 -2.85 6.63 0.57
C SER A 104 -2.43 8.11 0.44
N GLY A 105 -1.80 8.67 1.48
CA GLY A 105 -1.28 10.04 1.49
C GLY A 105 -1.80 10.93 2.62
N ALA A 106 -2.88 10.53 3.30
CA ALA A 106 -3.49 11.31 4.36
C ALA A 106 -2.61 11.36 5.63
N GLY A 107 -2.78 12.41 6.44
CA GLY A 107 -2.03 12.61 7.68
C GLY A 107 -0.51 12.73 7.50
N GLY A 108 -0.03 13.05 6.30
CA GLY A 108 1.40 13.17 5.99
C GLY A 108 2.13 11.82 5.84
N VAL A 109 1.39 10.72 5.86
CA VAL A 109 1.91 9.37 5.64
C VAL A 109 2.10 9.13 4.15
N ARG A 110 3.16 8.42 3.76
CA ARG A 110 3.43 8.06 2.37
C ARG A 110 3.56 6.53 2.23
N PRO A 111 3.25 5.99 1.04
CA PRO A 111 3.54 4.60 0.75
C PRO A 111 5.01 4.24 0.97
N GLY A 112 5.24 3.06 1.52
CA GLY A 112 6.57 2.47 1.61
C GLY A 112 6.89 1.70 0.34
N LEU A 113 6.01 0.79 -0.04
CA LEU A 113 6.11 0.05 -1.29
C LEU A 113 4.94 0.45 -2.20
N LEU A 114 5.26 0.83 -3.44
CA LEU A 114 4.26 1.18 -4.44
C LEU A 114 4.38 0.24 -5.63
N MET A 115 3.37 -0.60 -5.82
CA MET A 115 3.32 -1.61 -6.87
C MET A 115 2.52 -1.11 -8.07
N ARG A 116 3.03 -1.40 -9.26
CA ARG A 116 2.35 -1.21 -10.55
C ARG A 116 3.01 -2.10 -11.60
N GLN A 117 2.25 -2.46 -12.63
CA GLN A 117 2.79 -3.09 -13.83
C GLN A 117 2.25 -2.37 -15.07
N GLN A 118 3.09 -1.50 -15.64
CA GLN A 118 2.73 -0.69 -16.79
C GLN A 118 2.30 -1.57 -17.98
N GLY A 119 1.23 -1.16 -18.67
CA GLY A 119 0.67 -1.90 -19.80
C GLY A 119 -0.26 -3.06 -19.41
N THR A 120 -0.60 -3.22 -18.13
CA THR A 120 -1.57 -4.20 -17.63
C THR A 120 -2.73 -3.52 -16.90
N LEU A 121 -3.73 -4.30 -16.46
CA LEU A 121 -4.79 -3.81 -15.57
C LEU A 121 -4.28 -3.41 -14.18
N ALA A 122 -3.09 -3.87 -13.78
CA ALA A 122 -2.43 -3.50 -12.53
C ALA A 122 -1.62 -2.17 -12.66
N ASP A 123 -2.14 -1.25 -13.47
CA ASP A 123 -1.61 0.11 -13.61
C ASP A 123 -2.68 1.14 -13.23
N GLY A 124 -2.26 2.35 -12.89
CA GLY A 124 -3.21 3.38 -12.49
C GLY A 124 -2.56 4.66 -11.96
N GLN A 125 -3.42 5.57 -11.51
CA GLN A 125 -3.00 6.91 -11.09
C GLN A 125 -2.90 7.05 -9.57
N HIS A 126 -3.77 6.38 -8.82
CA HIS A 126 -3.90 6.56 -7.37
C HIS A 126 -3.27 5.42 -6.60
N ALA A 127 -2.45 5.74 -5.61
CA ALA A 127 -1.96 4.76 -4.65
C ALA A 127 -3.07 4.41 -3.67
N VAL A 128 -3.45 3.14 -3.60
CA VAL A 128 -4.43 2.62 -2.66
C VAL A 128 -3.73 1.63 -1.74
N ALA A 129 -3.78 1.90 -0.45
CA ALA A 129 -3.19 1.04 0.57
C ALA A 129 -4.02 -0.23 0.73
N LEU A 130 -3.35 -1.37 0.56
CA LEU A 130 -3.92 -2.70 0.72
C LEU A 130 -3.59 -3.31 2.08
N THR A 131 -2.48 -2.86 2.67
CA THR A 131 -2.04 -3.21 4.02
C THR A 131 -1.09 -2.15 4.56
N GLY A 132 -1.03 -2.04 5.89
CA GLY A 132 -0.16 -1.10 6.60
C GLY A 132 -0.94 -0.04 7.38
N ARG A 133 -0.25 1.05 7.73
CA ARG A 133 -0.80 2.11 8.59
C ARG A 133 -1.11 3.34 7.76
N VAL A 134 -2.39 3.66 7.61
CA VAL A 134 -2.86 4.81 6.82
C VAL A 134 -3.95 5.57 7.56
N TYR A 135 -4.04 6.87 7.28
CA TYR A 135 -5.15 7.66 7.78
C TYR A 135 -6.38 7.43 6.91
N CYS A 136 -7.52 7.19 7.55
CA CYS A 136 -8.82 6.93 6.95
C CYS A 136 -9.77 8.06 7.31
N ASN A 137 -10.48 8.59 6.32
CA ASN A 137 -11.65 9.43 6.55
C ASN A 137 -12.75 8.53 7.13
N VAL A 138 -13.30 8.93 8.27
CA VAL A 138 -14.32 8.15 8.98
C VAL A 138 -15.48 9.03 9.42
N ASP A 139 -16.65 8.40 9.53
CA ASP A 139 -17.88 8.98 10.03
C ASP A 139 -18.29 8.27 11.33
N ALA A 140 -18.15 8.97 12.45
CA ALA A 140 -18.54 8.57 13.81
C ALA A 140 -19.90 9.15 14.22
N THR A 141 -20.73 9.63 13.28
CA THR A 141 -22.05 10.21 13.59
C THR A 141 -22.99 9.20 14.24
N VAL A 142 -22.89 7.91 13.88
CA VAL A 142 -23.75 6.84 14.42
C VAL A 142 -23.15 6.21 15.68
N ALA A 143 -21.83 6.05 15.73
CA ALA A 143 -21.13 5.46 16.86
C ALA A 143 -19.69 6.02 16.97
N PRO A 144 -19.20 6.31 18.19
CA PRO A 144 -17.81 6.68 18.40
C PRO A 144 -16.88 5.54 17.98
N ILE A 145 -15.71 5.91 17.45
CA ILE A 145 -14.66 4.98 17.07
C ILE A 145 -13.56 5.00 18.13
N GLU A 146 -13.20 3.84 18.64
CA GLU A 146 -12.12 3.64 19.61
C GLU A 146 -11.00 2.79 19.01
N PRO A 147 -9.74 2.93 19.47
CA PRO A 147 -8.66 2.04 19.08
C PRO A 147 -9.03 0.57 19.30
N GLY A 148 -8.87 -0.25 18.27
CA GLY A 148 -9.25 -1.66 18.29
C GLY A 148 -10.56 -1.98 17.58
N ASP A 149 -11.41 -0.98 17.32
CA ASP A 149 -12.65 -1.16 16.58
C ASP A 149 -12.40 -1.56 15.13
N LEU A 150 -13.23 -2.47 14.62
CA LEU A 150 -13.24 -2.81 13.20
C LEU A 150 -13.89 -1.68 12.40
N ILE A 151 -13.30 -1.38 11.24
CA ILE A 151 -13.75 -0.33 10.33
C ILE A 151 -14.26 -0.97 9.04
N THR A 152 -15.45 -0.54 8.62
CA THR A 152 -16.13 -0.90 7.36
C THR A 152 -16.47 0.37 6.57
N THR A 153 -16.93 0.27 5.33
CA THR A 153 -17.48 1.45 4.60
C THR A 153 -18.71 2.02 5.30
N SER A 154 -18.99 3.31 5.07
CA SER A 154 -20.18 4.02 5.55
C SER A 154 -21.06 4.52 4.41
N ASP A 155 -22.26 5.01 4.73
CA ASP A 155 -23.13 5.71 3.77
C ASP A 155 -22.62 7.12 3.42
N THR A 156 -21.63 7.64 4.16
CA THR A 156 -20.93 8.87 3.80
C THR A 156 -19.88 8.56 2.74
N PRO A 157 -19.94 9.20 1.54
CA PRO A 157 -19.02 8.88 0.45
C PRO A 157 -17.54 8.98 0.85
N GLY A 158 -16.76 7.94 0.54
CA GLY A 158 -15.35 7.84 0.85
C GLY A 158 -15.01 7.70 2.33
N HIS A 159 -15.99 7.53 3.23
CA HIS A 159 -15.72 7.41 4.66
C HIS A 159 -15.93 5.98 5.15
N GLY A 160 -15.07 5.55 6.06
CA GLY A 160 -15.31 4.37 6.89
C GLY A 160 -16.19 4.67 8.10
N MET A 161 -16.66 3.65 8.79
CA MET A 161 -17.36 3.74 10.07
C MET A 161 -17.06 2.51 10.93
N LYS A 162 -17.36 2.61 12.23
CA LYS A 162 -17.30 1.47 13.15
C LYS A 162 -18.25 0.35 12.69
N VAL A 163 -17.76 -0.89 12.72
CA VAL A 163 -18.61 -2.08 12.63
C VAL A 163 -19.48 -2.18 13.87
N THR A 164 -20.80 -2.10 13.67
CA THR A 164 -21.83 -2.29 14.69
C THR A 164 -22.68 -3.53 14.42
N ASP A 165 -22.76 -3.97 13.16
CA ASP A 165 -23.36 -5.23 12.72
C ASP A 165 -22.27 -6.17 12.21
N HIS A 166 -21.87 -7.11 13.09
CA HIS A 166 -20.84 -8.09 12.77
C HIS A 166 -21.27 -9.12 11.72
N ALA A 167 -22.58 -9.34 11.52
CA ALA A 167 -23.05 -10.28 10.51
C ALA A 167 -22.85 -9.73 9.09
N SER A 168 -23.09 -8.43 8.91
CA SER A 168 -22.90 -7.71 7.64
C SER A 168 -21.44 -7.36 7.35
N ALA A 169 -20.56 -7.38 8.37
CA ALA A 169 -19.15 -7.02 8.22
C ALA A 169 -18.31 -8.03 7.42
N LEU A 170 -18.79 -9.26 7.22
CA LEU A 170 -18.02 -10.31 6.55
C LEU A 170 -17.75 -9.97 5.07
N GLY A 171 -16.48 -9.65 4.78
CA GLY A 171 -16.00 -9.21 3.47
C GLY A 171 -16.12 -7.70 3.22
N ALA A 172 -16.54 -6.91 4.21
CA ALA A 172 -16.63 -5.45 4.12
C ALA A 172 -15.65 -4.72 5.07
N ILE A 173 -14.88 -5.47 5.85
CA ILE A 173 -13.89 -4.92 6.79
C ILE A 173 -12.68 -4.40 6.01
N ILE A 174 -12.32 -3.14 6.27
CA ILE A 174 -11.15 -2.48 5.70
C ILE A 174 -9.93 -2.65 6.63
N GLY A 175 -10.18 -2.72 7.93
CA GLY A 175 -9.12 -2.85 8.92
C GLY A 175 -9.59 -2.54 10.33
N LYS A 176 -8.63 -2.12 11.16
CA LYS A 176 -8.84 -1.84 12.59
C LYS A 176 -8.33 -0.44 12.95
N ALA A 177 -9.13 0.31 13.69
CA ALA A 177 -8.76 1.62 14.20
C ALA A 177 -7.53 1.54 15.11
N MET A 178 -6.58 2.45 14.92
CA MET A 178 -5.42 2.68 15.79
C MET A 178 -5.54 3.98 16.59
N THR A 179 -6.39 4.91 16.15
CA THR A 179 -6.81 6.10 16.89
C THR A 179 -8.33 6.22 16.85
N GLY A 180 -8.91 7.00 17.75
CA GLY A 180 -10.37 7.17 17.85
C GLY A 180 -10.91 8.48 17.27
N LEU A 181 -12.23 8.56 17.18
CA LEU A 181 -13.02 9.75 16.88
C LEU A 181 -14.35 9.67 17.65
N ASP A 182 -14.61 10.63 18.54
CA ASP A 182 -15.76 10.59 19.44
C ASP A 182 -17.09 10.85 18.71
N GLU A 183 -17.11 11.79 17.75
CA GLU A 183 -18.31 12.15 17.00
C GLU A 183 -17.98 12.80 15.65
N GLY A 184 -18.97 12.85 14.76
CA GLY A 184 -18.88 13.57 13.48
C GLY A 184 -17.95 12.91 12.47
N ARG A 185 -17.29 13.71 11.63
CA ARG A 185 -16.40 13.23 10.56
C ARG A 185 -14.98 13.73 10.77
N GLY A 186 -14.01 12.86 10.49
CA GLY A 186 -12.59 13.19 10.69
C GLY A 186 -11.67 12.12 10.13
N GLN A 187 -10.37 12.27 10.41
CA GLN A 187 -9.36 11.28 10.04
C GLN A 187 -8.86 10.51 11.26
N ILE A 188 -8.79 9.19 11.15
CA ILE A 188 -8.17 8.33 12.15
C ILE A 188 -7.08 7.46 11.50
N LEU A 189 -6.06 7.06 12.26
CA LEU A 189 -5.11 6.07 11.80
C LEU A 189 -5.76 4.68 11.85
N VAL A 190 -5.64 3.93 10.76
CA VAL A 190 -6.17 2.57 10.60
C VAL A 190 -5.03 1.64 10.22
N LEU A 191 -5.00 0.47 10.87
CA LEU A 191 -4.24 -0.68 10.41
C LEU A 191 -5.10 -1.40 9.36
N VAL A 192 -4.76 -1.22 8.08
CA VAL A 192 -5.47 -1.84 6.96
C VAL A 192 -5.13 -3.31 6.89
N SER A 193 -6.17 -4.12 6.77
CA SER A 193 -6.06 -5.56 6.54
C SER A 193 -7.28 -6.00 5.74
N LEU A 194 -7.15 -6.05 4.43
CA LEU A 194 -8.20 -6.61 3.56
C LEU A 194 -8.24 -8.13 3.77
N GLN A 195 -9.44 -8.67 4.04
CA GLN A 195 -9.69 -10.11 4.27
C GLN A 195 -10.56 -10.71 3.18
#